data_AF-A0A183SHS3-F1
#
_entry.id   AF-A0A183SHS3-F1
#
_cell.length_a   1.000
_cell.length_b   1.000
_cell.length_c   1.000
_cell.angle_alpha   90.00
_cell.angle_beta   90.00
_cell.angle_gamma   90.00
#
_symmetry.space_group_name_H-M   'P 1'
#
loop_
_entity.id
_entity.type
_entity.pdbx_description
1 polymer ?
#
loop_
_entity_poly.entity_id
_entity_poly.type
_entity_poly.pdbx_seq_one_letter_code
_entity_poly.pdbx_strand_id
1 'polypeptide(L)' 'MSMSGRNVRLLKKAYQFAERALEISPNSFSSIFTMAKICFAQGSHKETMRYLKKAMKLNESSVETMCSM' A
#
# COMPACT_ATOMS: atom_id res chain seq x y z
N MET A 1 -29.27 -4.81 2.76
CA MET A 1 -28.01 -4.94 3.53
C MET A 1 -27.23 -6.16 3.06
N SER A 2 -26.32 -6.06 2.07
CA SER A 2 -25.45 -7.20 1.68
C SER A 2 -24.13 -6.80 0.99
N MET A 3 -23.61 -5.59 1.20
CA MET A 3 -22.31 -5.18 0.61
C MET A 3 -21.10 -5.74 1.36
N SER A 4 -21.32 -6.38 2.52
CA SER A 4 -20.27 -6.76 3.48
C SER A 4 -19.52 -8.03 3.08
N GLY A 5 -20.15 -8.99 2.39
CA GLY A 5 -19.52 -10.28 2.07
C GLY A 5 -18.71 -10.31 0.77
N ARG A 6 -19.20 -9.63 -0.29
CA ARG A 6 -18.55 -9.64 -1.62
C ARG A 6 -17.24 -8.84 -1.63
N ASN A 7 -17.21 -7.73 -0.91
CA ASN A 7 -16.03 -6.88 -0.84
C ASN A 7 -14.87 -7.54 -0.10
N VAL A 8 -15.12 -8.29 0.97
CA VAL A 8 -14.05 -8.94 1.76
C VAL A 8 -13.25 -9.92 0.91
N ARG A 9 -13.91 -10.71 0.04
CA ARG A 9 -13.21 -11.66 -0.85
C ARG A 9 -12.36 -10.94 -1.91
N LEU A 10 -12.86 -9.83 -2.45
CA LEU A 10 -12.13 -9.01 -3.43
C LEU A 10 -10.95 -8.31 -2.78
N LEU A 11 -11.12 -7.77 -1.58
CA LEU A 11 -10.07 -7.11 -0.81
C LEU A 11 -8.95 -8.08 -0.42
N LYS A 12 -9.29 -9.34 -0.12
CA LYS A 12 -8.30 -10.38 0.17
C LYS A 12 -7.48 -10.75 -1.07
N LYS A 13 -8.12 -10.85 -2.25
CA LYS A 13 -7.41 -11.02 -3.52
C LYS A 13 -6.54 -9.81 -3.87
N ALA A 14 -7.08 -8.60 -3.70
CA ALA A 14 -6.34 -7.37 -3.95
C ALA A 14 -5.08 -7.30 -3.07
N TYR A 15 -5.19 -7.70 -1.80
CA TYR A 15 -4.04 -7.79 -0.89
C TYR A 15 -2.96 -8.73 -1.43
N GLN A 16 -3.33 -9.93 -1.89
CA GLN A 16 -2.40 -10.88 -2.50
C GLN A 16 -1.72 -10.32 -3.77
N PHE A 17 -2.46 -9.58 -4.61
CA PHE A 17 -1.88 -8.93 -5.78
C PHE A 17 -0.89 -7.82 -5.40
N ALA A 18 -1.23 -7.01 -4.39
CA ALA A 18 -0.34 -5.97 -3.88
C ALA A 18 0.90 -6.55 -3.19
N GLU A 19 0.78 -7.71 -2.53
CA GLU A 19 1.90 -8.43 -1.94
C GLU A 19 2.89 -8.88 -3.02
N ARG A 20 2.43 -9.52 -4.09
CA ARG A 20 3.28 -9.86 -5.24
C ARG A 20 3.89 -8.62 -5.92
N ALA A 21 3.14 -7.53 -6.01
CA ALA A 21 3.67 -6.28 -6.56
C ALA A 21 4.79 -5.68 -5.68
N LEU A 22 4.75 -5.92 -4.37
CA LEU A 22 5.84 -5.59 -3.45
C LEU A 22 7.00 -6.59 -3.53
N GLU A 23 6.75 -7.87 -3.85
CA GLU A 23 7.85 -8.82 -4.10
C GLU A 23 8.64 -8.45 -5.36
N ILE A 24 7.95 -8.03 -6.42
CA ILE A 24 8.58 -7.61 -7.68
C ILE A 24 9.27 -6.24 -7.52
N SER A 25 8.61 -5.31 -6.83
CA SER A 25 9.08 -3.94 -6.64
C SER A 25 8.90 -3.48 -5.20
N PRO A 26 9.76 -3.94 -4.26
CA PRO A 26 9.61 -3.69 -2.82
C PRO A 26 9.76 -2.22 -2.42
N ASN A 27 10.38 -1.44 -3.29
CA ASN A 27 10.69 -0.04 -3.07
C ASN A 27 9.86 0.92 -3.95
N SER A 28 8.79 0.43 -4.58
CA SER A 28 7.94 1.27 -5.40
C SER A 28 6.88 1.97 -4.56
N PHE A 29 6.87 3.31 -4.60
CA PHE A 29 5.81 4.13 -4.00
C PHE A 29 4.42 3.62 -4.42
N SER A 30 4.24 3.33 -5.71
CA SER A 30 2.98 2.86 -6.27
C SER A 30 2.53 1.53 -5.66
N SER A 31 3.45 0.58 -5.43
CA SER A 31 3.12 -0.72 -4.81
C SER A 31 2.69 -0.54 -3.35
N ILE A 32 3.43 0.26 -2.58
CA ILE A 32 3.12 0.52 -1.16
C ILE A 32 1.82 1.32 -1.01
N PHE A 33 1.59 2.29 -1.89
CA PHE A 33 0.36 3.08 -1.93
C PHE A 33 -0.86 2.22 -2.29
N THR A 34 -0.69 1.28 -3.23
CA THR A 34 -1.73 0.31 -3.57
C THR A 34 -2.08 -0.59 -2.36
N MET A 35 -1.07 -1.08 -1.64
CA MET A 35 -1.29 -1.85 -0.40
C MET A 35 -2.04 -1.02 0.66
N ALA A 36 -1.68 0.25 0.84
CA ALA A 36 -2.37 1.15 1.77
C ALA A 36 -3.85 1.34 1.42
N LYS A 37 -4.18 1.53 0.13
CA LYS A 37 -5.58 1.65 -0.34
C LYS A 37 -6.39 0.38 -0.06
N ILE A 38 -5.78 -0.79 -0.21
CA ILE A 38 -6.43 -2.08 0.08
C ILE A 38 -6.65 -2.24 1.58
N CYS A 39 -5.65 -1.96 2.41
CA CYS A 39 -5.80 -1.97 3.87
C CYS A 39 -6.89 -1.00 4.35
N PHE A 40 -7.00 0.17 3.71
CA PHE A 40 -8.04 1.15 4.02
C PHE A 40 -9.43 0.61 3.72
N ALA A 41 -9.59 0.01 2.54
CA ALA A 41 -10.86 -0.60 2.14
C ALA A 41 -11.20 -1.87 2.95
N GLN A 42 -10.22 -2.52 3.57
CA GLN A 42 -10.42 -3.57 4.59
C GLN A 42 -10.81 -3.03 5.97
N GLY A 43 -10.80 -1.72 6.18
CA GLY A 43 -11.05 -1.09 7.49
C GLY A 43 -9.84 -1.13 8.44
N SER A 44 -8.67 -1.60 7.97
CA SER A 44 -7.43 -1.59 8.74
C SER A 44 -6.72 -0.24 8.64
N HIS A 45 -7.25 0.75 9.37
CA HIS A 45 -6.70 2.10 9.42
C HIS A 45 -5.27 2.16 9.97
N LYS A 46 -4.93 1.29 10.95
CA LYS A 46 -3.56 1.24 11.53
C LYS A 46 -2.50 0.84 10.49
N GLU A 47 -2.76 -0.23 9.76
CA GLU A 47 -1.85 -0.72 8.70
C GLU A 47 -1.78 0.28 7.55
N THR A 48 -2.91 0.88 7.16
CA THR A 48 -2.96 1.94 6.15
C THR A 48 -1.99 3.08 6.47
N MET A 49 -2.04 3.61 7.70
CA MET A 49 -1.16 4.70 8.13
C MET A 49 0.31 4.27 8.13
N ARG A 50 0.61 3.02 8.49
CA ARG A 50 1.97 2.47 8.46
C ARG A 50 2.50 2.41 7.02
N TYR A 51 1.72 1.90 6.07
CA TYR A 51 2.12 1.84 4.66
C TYR A 51 2.23 3.23 4.02
N LEU A 52 1.32 4.15 4.31
CA LEU A 52 1.41 5.54 3.82
C LEU A 52 2.68 6.23 4.33
N LYS A 53 3.02 6.08 5.61
CA LYS A 53 4.29 6.60 6.16
C LYS A 53 5.51 5.98 5.46
N LYS A 54 5.47 4.67 5.17
CA LYS A 54 6.55 4.00 4.44
C LYS A 54 6.68 4.54 3.01
N ALA A 55 5.56 4.78 2.33
CA ALA A 55 5.54 5.37 1.00
C ALA A 55 6.11 6.81 1.00
N MET A 56 5.74 7.62 1.99
CA MET A 56 6.26 8.98 2.15
C MET A 56 7.77 8.99 2.38
N LYS A 57 8.29 8.13 3.26
CA LYS A 57 9.74 8.00 3.49
C LYS A 57 10.50 7.59 2.22
N LEU A 58 9.87 6.82 1.35
CA LEU A 58 10.46 6.42 0.07
C LEU A 58 10.59 7.57 -0.91
N ASN A 59 9.55 8.41 -1.01
CA ASN A 59 9.66 9.65 -1.78
C ASN A 59 10.65 10.62 -1.16
N GLU A 60 10.62 10.81 0.15
CA GLU A 60 11.55 11.71 0.86
C GLU A 60 13.00 11.25 0.69
N SER A 61 13.28 9.95 0.87
CA SER A 61 14.63 9.41 0.62
C SER A 61 15.04 9.53 -0.85
N SER A 62 14.11 9.36 -1.80
CA SER A 62 14.40 9.58 -3.22
C SER A 62 14.70 11.05 -3.53
N VAL A 63 13.98 11.98 -2.91
CA VAL A 63 14.16 13.44 -3.08
C VAL A 63 15.41 13.94 -2.37
N GLU A 64 15.68 13.48 -1.15
CA GLU A 64 16.86 13.86 -0.36
C GLU A 64 18.16 13.35 -1.00
N THR A 65 18.12 12.16 -1.62
CA THR A 65 19.27 11.63 -2.38
C THR A 65 19.52 12.41 -3.67
N MET A 66 18.48 13.01 -4.28
CA MET A 66 18.65 13.85 -5.48
C MET A 66 19.13 15.27 -5.15
N CYS A 67 18.80 15.82 -3.99
CA CYS A 67 19.16 17.21 -3.64
C CYS A 67 20.59 17.37 -3.11
N SER A 68 21.31 16.27 -2.92
CA SER A 68 22.68 16.25 -2.39
C SER A 68 23.75 16.13 -3.48
N MET A 69 23.41 16.39 -4.75
CA MET A 69 24.36 16.49 -5.88
C MET A 69 24.61 17.94 -6.28
#